data_AF-A0A0X3BNF8-F1
#
_entry.id   AF-A0A0X3BNF8-F1
#
_cell.length_a   1.000
_cell.length_b   1.000
_cell.length_c   1.000
_cell.angle_alpha   90.00
_cell.angle_beta   90.00
_cell.angle_gamma   90.00
#
_symmetry.space_group_name_H-M   'P 1'
#
loop_
_entity.id
_entity.type
_entity.pdbx_description
1 polymer ?
#
loop_
_entity_poly.entity_id
_entity_poly.type
_entity_poly.pdbx_seq_one_letter_code
_entity_poly.pdbx_strand_id
1 'polypeptide(L)'
;MIGLQFLLVISAFPWHVLQCIPVEATIKVALEVKGRLDKLKKYPRETYNEVIDRLTRDALEEAAEELADEDIRDIEGAIVGIKAGKVYTAGELMRELGID
;
A
#
# COMPACT_ATOMS: atom_id res chain seq x y z
N MET A 1 -43.40 1.59 33.27
CA MET A 1 -42.04 1.95 33.72
C MET A 1 -41.09 0.76 33.51
N ILE A 2 -40.73 0.44 32.27
CA ILE A 2 -39.77 -0.65 31.92
C ILE A 2 -38.61 -0.11 31.05
N GLY A 3 -38.67 1.17 30.65
CA GLY A 3 -37.76 1.76 29.66
C GLY A 3 -36.37 2.14 30.15
N LEU A 4 -36.07 2.04 31.45
CA LEU A 4 -34.74 2.41 31.99
C LEU A 4 -33.89 1.22 32.48
N GLN A 5 -34.49 0.05 32.73
CA GLN A 5 -33.75 -1.13 33.17
C GLN A 5 -32.97 -1.80 32.03
N PHE A 6 -33.44 -1.67 30.78
CA PHE A 6 -32.81 -2.31 29.62
C PHE A 6 -31.52 -1.62 29.15
N LEU A 7 -31.34 -0.33 29.46
CA LEU A 7 -30.14 0.43 29.05
C LEU A 7 -28.91 0.14 29.93
N LEU A 8 -29.10 -0.33 31.17
CA LEU A 8 -28.00 -0.68 32.07
C LEU A 8 -27.38 -2.06 31.81
N VAL A 9 -28.05 -2.94 31.05
CA VAL A 9 -27.48 -4.25 30.68
C VAL A 9 -26.41 -4.12 29.60
N ILE A 10 -26.47 -3.08 28.76
CA ILE A 10 -25.53 -2.88 27.65
C ILE A 10 -24.19 -2.29 28.13
N SER A 11 -24.19 -1.51 29.22
CA SER A 11 -22.96 -0.94 29.79
C SER A 11 -22.15 -1.90 30.65
N ALA A 12 -22.69 -3.07 30.98
CA ALA A 12 -22.03 -4.11 31.78
C ALA A 12 -21.60 -5.33 30.96
N PHE A 13 -21.74 -5.28 29.63
CA PHE A 13 -21.11 -6.26 28.74
C PHE A 13 -19.65 -5.84 28.58
N PRO A 14 -18.67 -6.60 29.08
CA PRO A 14 -17.26 -6.24 28.99
C PRO A 14 -16.84 -6.29 27.52
N TRP A 15 -16.81 -5.14 26.86
CA TRP A 15 -16.33 -5.00 25.48
C TRP A 15 -14.86 -5.41 25.32
N HIS A 16 -14.13 -5.54 26.43
CA HIS A 16 -12.76 -6.03 26.50
C HIS A 16 -12.59 -7.54 26.24
N VAL A 17 -13.67 -8.33 26.08
CA VAL A 17 -13.58 -9.76 25.78
C VAL A 17 -13.79 -10.07 24.29
N LEU A 18 -13.92 -9.06 23.43
CA LEU A 18 -13.98 -9.23 21.97
C LEU A 18 -12.62 -8.98 21.30
N GLN A 19 -11.55 -9.56 21.83
CA GLN A 19 -10.24 -9.54 21.18
C GLN A 19 -9.59 -10.92 21.25
N CYS A 20 -10.13 -11.87 20.47
CA CYS A 20 -9.34 -12.92 19.84
C CYS A 20 -10.18 -13.64 18.77
N ILE A 21 -10.58 -12.92 17.71
CA ILE A 21 -10.89 -13.62 16.46
C ILE A 21 -9.61 -13.53 15.64
N PRO A 22 -8.90 -14.64 15.34
CA PRO A 22 -7.91 -14.61 14.29
C PRO A 22 -8.65 -14.13 13.03
N VAL A 23 -8.25 -12.99 12.47
CA VAL A 23 -8.87 -12.39 11.27
C VAL A 23 -8.39 -13.18 10.05
N GLU A 24 -8.64 -14.49 10.07
CA GLU A 24 -8.36 -15.39 8.97
C GLU A 24 -9.61 -15.45 8.09
N ALA A 25 -9.50 -14.87 6.91
CA ALA A 25 -10.52 -14.95 5.88
C ALA A 25 -10.25 -16.17 4.99
N THR A 26 -11.28 -16.95 4.69
CA THR A 26 -11.17 -18.03 3.70
C THR A 26 -11.49 -17.50 2.32
N ILE A 27 -10.53 -17.56 1.40
CA ILE A 27 -10.73 -17.27 -0.02
C ILE A 27 -10.76 -18.58 -0.83
N LYS A 28 -11.58 -18.62 -1.88
CA LYS A 28 -11.56 -19.72 -2.85
C LYS A 28 -10.71 -19.30 -4.04
N VAL A 29 -9.78 -20.17 -4.45
CA VAL A 29 -8.92 -19.96 -5.61
C VAL A 29 -9.01 -21.16 -6.54
N ALA A 30 -8.86 -20.94 -7.84
CA ALA A 30 -8.75 -22.03 -8.80
C ALA A 30 -7.47 -22.86 -8.56
N LEU A 31 -7.48 -24.14 -8.93
CA LEU A 31 -6.31 -25.02 -8.78
C LEU A 31 -5.09 -24.49 -9.53
N GLU A 32 -5.30 -23.88 -10.70
CA GLU A 32 -4.23 -23.25 -11.46
C GLU A 32 -3.60 -22.08 -10.71
N VAL A 33 -4.42 -21.24 -10.06
CA VAL A 33 -3.94 -20.11 -9.25
C VAL A 33 -3.14 -20.63 -8.05
N LYS A 34 -3.61 -21.68 -7.38
CA LYS A 34 -2.84 -22.34 -6.31
C LYS A 34 -1.49 -22.85 -6.83
N GLY A 35 -1.45 -23.45 -8.02
CA GLY A 35 -0.21 -23.90 -8.66
C GLY A 35 0.76 -22.76 -8.98
N ARG A 36 0.25 -21.58 -9.37
CA ARG A 36 1.06 -20.37 -9.54
C ARG A 36 1.60 -19.87 -8.21
N LEU A 37 0.76 -19.82 -7.16
CA LEU A 37 1.19 -19.43 -5.82
C LEU A 37 2.28 -20.36 -5.27
N ASP A 38 2.20 -21.68 -5.55
CA ASP A 38 3.24 -22.64 -5.16
C ASP A 38 4.61 -22.33 -5.81
N LYS A 39 4.62 -21.87 -7.07
CA LYS A 39 5.86 -21.45 -7.76
C LYS A 39 6.41 -20.12 -7.25
N LEU A 40 5.57 -19.28 -6.65
CA LEU A 40 5.95 -17.96 -6.13
C LEU A 40 6.49 -18.00 -4.69
N LYS A 41 6.46 -19.17 -4.04
CA LYS A 41 7.08 -19.37 -2.73
C LYS A 41 8.59 -19.25 -2.83
N LYS A 42 9.19 -18.42 -1.98
CA LYS A 42 10.64 -18.28 -1.81
C LYS A 42 11.22 -19.42 -0.99
N TYR A 43 10.45 -19.94 -0.03
CA TYR A 43 10.88 -21.03 0.86
C TYR A 43 9.83 -22.14 0.91
N PRO A 44 10.24 -23.42 1.11
CA PRO A 44 9.29 -24.54 1.16
C PRO A 44 8.20 -24.42 2.23
N ARG A 45 8.47 -23.68 3.31
CA ARG A 45 7.56 -23.51 4.45
C ARG A 45 6.75 -22.20 4.43
N GLU A 46 6.93 -21.37 3.42
CA GLU A 46 6.17 -20.13 3.29
C GLU A 46 4.68 -20.45 3.10
N THR A 47 3.84 -19.76 3.87
CA THR A 47 2.39 -19.90 3.83
C THR A 47 1.82 -19.17 2.61
N TYR A 48 0.63 -19.56 2.15
CA TYR A 48 -0.02 -18.80 1.08
C TYR A 48 -0.38 -17.38 1.52
N ASN A 49 -0.64 -17.17 2.81
CA ASN A 49 -0.93 -15.84 3.34
C ASN A 49 0.27 -14.90 3.20
N GLU A 50 1.48 -15.36 3.54
CA GLU A 50 2.71 -14.58 3.36
C GLU A 50 2.99 -14.26 1.88
N VAL A 51 2.77 -15.24 0.98
CA VAL A 51 2.92 -15.01 -0.47
C VAL A 51 1.91 -13.97 -0.95
N ILE A 52 0.64 -14.11 -0.57
CA ILE A 52 -0.44 -13.19 -0.98
C ILE A 52 -0.18 -11.80 -0.42
N ASP A 53 0.13 -11.67 0.87
CA ASP A 53 0.42 -10.39 1.53
C ASP A 53 1.53 -9.64 0.79
N ARG A 54 2.65 -10.31 0.55
CA ARG A 54 3.76 -9.75 -0.21
C ARG A 54 3.35 -9.28 -1.60
N LEU A 55 2.69 -10.15 -2.38
CA LEU A 55 2.25 -9.81 -3.74
C LEU A 55 1.29 -8.62 -3.75
N THR A 56 0.38 -8.55 -2.77
CA THR A 56 -0.56 -7.44 -2.68
C THR A 56 0.09 -6.14 -2.23
N ARG A 57 1.07 -6.20 -1.32
CA ARG A 57 1.85 -5.03 -0.92
C ARG A 57 2.65 -4.48 -2.09
N ASP A 58 3.39 -5.35 -2.77
CA ASP A 58 4.18 -4.96 -3.95
C ASP A 58 3.28 -4.29 -5.01
N ALA A 59 2.11 -4.89 -5.30
CA ALA A 59 1.18 -4.34 -6.30
C ALA A 59 0.51 -3.01 -5.87
N LEU A 60 0.24 -2.83 -4.57
CA LEU A 60 -0.34 -1.60 -4.05
C LEU A 60 0.71 -0.48 -3.95
N GLU A 61 1.96 -0.82 -3.65
CA GLU A 61 3.09 0.12 -3.66
C GLU A 61 3.37 0.58 -5.09
N GLU A 62 3.46 -0.35 -6.06
CA GLU A 62 3.61 -0.01 -7.48
C GLU A 62 2.46 0.90 -7.99
N ALA A 63 1.22 0.61 -7.61
CA ALA A 63 0.07 1.45 -7.96
C ALA A 63 0.08 2.83 -7.27
N ALA A 64 0.68 2.94 -6.08
CA ALA A 64 0.82 4.21 -5.37
C ALA A 64 2.00 5.04 -5.88
N GLU A 65 3.01 4.39 -6.46
CA GLU A 65 4.18 5.00 -7.09
C GLU A 65 3.93 5.44 -8.54
N GLU A 66 2.73 5.19 -9.10
CA GLU A 66 2.35 5.79 -10.38
C GLU A 66 2.38 7.32 -10.25
N LEU A 67 3.28 7.94 -11.03
CA LEU A 67 3.38 9.39 -11.13
C LEU A 67 2.03 9.96 -11.57
N ALA A 68 1.61 11.06 -10.94
CA ALA A 68 0.44 11.76 -11.42
C ALA A 68 0.69 12.25 -12.85
N ASP A 69 -0.38 12.36 -13.65
CA ASP A 69 -0.28 12.88 -15.03
C ASP A 69 0.44 14.24 -15.10
N GLU A 70 0.33 15.05 -14.04
CA GLU A 70 1.04 16.32 -13.91
C GLU A 70 2.56 16.14 -13.78
N ASP A 71 3.02 15.27 -12.89
CA ASP A 71 4.44 14.96 -12.71
C ASP A 71 5.05 14.40 -14.00
N ILE A 72 4.32 13.54 -14.71
CA ILE A 72 4.74 13.00 -16.01
C ILE A 72 4.94 14.15 -17.02
N ARG A 73 3.98 15.07 -17.13
CA ARG A 73 4.09 16.22 -18.04
C ARG A 73 5.26 17.13 -17.68
N ASP A 74 5.49 17.36 -16.39
CA ASP A 74 6.60 18.20 -15.91
C ASP A 74 7.96 17.57 -16.25
N ILE A 75 8.09 16.25 -16.07
CA ILE A 75 9.27 15.49 -16.46
C ILE A 75 9.49 15.57 -17.98
N GLU A 76 8.45 15.36 -18.78
CA GLU A 76 8.54 15.46 -20.25
C GLU A 76 8.97 16.87 -20.68
N GLY A 77 8.41 17.90 -20.07
CA GLY A 77 8.79 19.30 -20.29
C GLY A 77 10.26 19.56 -19.94
N ALA A 78 10.73 19.04 -18.81
CA ALA A 78 12.13 19.12 -18.39
C ALA A 78 13.06 18.43 -19.40
N ILE A 79 12.70 17.23 -19.88
CA ILE A 79 13.46 16.51 -20.91
C ILE A 79 13.55 17.32 -22.21
N VAL A 80 12.46 17.95 -22.65
CA VAL A 80 12.46 18.82 -23.83
C VAL A 80 13.37 20.03 -23.62
N GLY A 81 13.32 20.64 -22.43
CA GLY A 81 14.19 21.75 -22.04
C GLY A 81 15.68 21.39 -22.11
N ILE A 82 16.05 20.25 -21.53
CA ILE A 82 17.42 19.73 -21.56
C ILE A 82 17.88 19.48 -23.00
N LYS A 83 17.03 18.85 -23.83
CA LYS A 83 17.34 18.60 -25.25
C LYS A 83 17.52 19.90 -26.05
N ALA A 84 16.82 20.97 -25.67
CA ALA A 84 16.97 22.30 -26.25
C ALA A 84 18.18 23.07 -25.70
N GLY A 85 19.00 22.46 -24.85
CA GLY A 85 20.19 23.06 -24.25
C GLY A 85 19.89 23.98 -23.06
N LYS A 86 18.67 23.97 -22.53
CA LYS A 86 18.33 24.67 -21.28
C LYS A 86 18.78 23.81 -20.09
N VAL A 87 20.00 24.06 -19.63
CA VAL A 87 20.60 23.36 -18.49
C VAL A 87 21.16 24.37 -17.50
N TYR A 88 21.07 24.05 -16.22
CA TYR A 88 21.69 24.81 -15.14
C TYR A 88 22.95 24.08 -14.69
N THR A 89 24.01 24.83 -14.42
CA THR A 89 25.16 24.29 -13.68
C THR A 89 24.79 24.13 -12.21
N ALA A 90 25.49 23.24 -11.50
CA ALA A 90 25.23 23.01 -10.07
C ALA A 90 25.32 24.31 -9.25
N GLY A 91 26.28 25.19 -9.55
CA GLY A 91 26.43 26.47 -8.85
C GLY A 91 25.30 27.47 -9.14
N GLU A 92 24.78 27.50 -10.37
CA GLU A 92 23.62 28.33 -10.72
C GLU A 92 22.36 27.84 -10.00
N LEU A 93 22.15 26.52 -9.98
CA LEU A 93 21.01 25.90 -9.31
C LEU A 93 21.06 26.11 -7.79
N MET A 94 22.23 25.96 -7.17
CA MET A 94 22.45 26.23 -5.74
C MET A 94 22.13 27.68 -5.37
N ARG A 95 22.56 28.64 -6.20
CA ARG A 95 22.25 30.07 -6.00
C ARG A 95 20.76 30.37 -6.13
N GLU A 96 20.07 29.72 -7.05
CA GLU A 96 18.61 29.87 -7.25
C GLU A 96 17.81 29.27 -6.10
N LEU A 97 18.23 28.10 -5.59
CA LEU A 97 17.59 27.42 -4.47
C LEU A 97 17.98 28.00 -3.10
N GLY A 98 18.96 28.91 -3.03
CA GLY A 98 19.43 29.52 -1.78
C GLY A 98 20.15 28.54 -0.86
N ILE A 99 20.79 27.53 -1.44
CA ILE A 99 21.55 26.49 -0.73
C ILE A 99 23.04 26.77 -0.99
N ASP A 100 23.80 27.06 0.05
CA ASP A 100 25.24 27.41 0.01
C ASP A 100 26.18 26.20 0.21
#